data_AF-A0A1G2CEK6-F1
#
_entry.id   AF-A0A1G2CEK6-F1
#
_cell.length_a   1.000
_cell.length_b   1.000
_cell.length_c   1.000
_cell.angle_alpha   90.00
_cell.angle_beta   90.00
_cell.angle_gamma   90.00
#
_symmetry.space_group_name_H-M   'P 1'
#
loop_
_entity.id
_entity.type
_entity.pdbx_description
1 polymer ?
#
loop_
_entity_poly.entity_id
_entity_poly.type
_entity_poly.pdbx_seq_one_letter_code
_entity_poly.pdbx_strand_id
1 'polypeptide(L)'
;MFFCFVEILFSRYNDTIHSMKFGEDYFKELKRRSKQSRVYKKYQLIGLEIAKALHDEKHKSLYMKMAKEGNAQKLLWLAKNIADRNNIQNKGAYFMTLSKELKVKLQKKF
;
A
#
# COMPACT_ATOMS: atom_id res chain seq x y z
N MET A 1 53.49 1.04 -34.46
CA MET A 1 53.28 0.63 -33.06
C MET A 1 52.43 1.63 -32.24
N PHE A 2 51.81 2.66 -32.83
CA PHE A 2 50.96 3.63 -32.11
C PHE A 2 49.45 3.31 -32.19
N PHE A 3 49.03 2.44 -33.12
CA PHE A 3 47.61 2.14 -33.36
C PHE A 3 46.98 1.15 -32.37
N CYS A 4 47.77 0.27 -31.73
CA CYS A 4 47.24 -0.75 -30.82
C CYS A 4 46.88 -0.18 -29.43
N PHE A 5 47.44 0.97 -29.04
CA PHE A 5 47.18 1.58 -27.73
C PHE A 5 45.82 2.29 -27.65
N VAL A 6 45.29 2.78 -28.78
CA VAL A 6 43.99 3.47 -28.85
C VAL A 6 42.83 2.48 -28.83
N GLU A 7 42.96 1.32 -29.48
CA GLU A 7 41.90 0.28 -29.49
C GLU A 7 41.72 -0.39 -28.12
N ILE A 8 42.82 -0.63 -27.38
CA ILE A 8 42.75 -1.20 -26.03
C ILE A 8 42.03 -0.24 -25.06
N LEU A 9 42.27 1.06 -25.18
CA LEU A 9 41.59 2.08 -24.38
C LEU A 9 40.10 2.22 -24.77
N PHE A 10 39.77 2.09 -26.06
CA PHE A 10 38.39 2.13 -26.55
C PHE A 10 37.57 0.91 -26.09
N SER A 11 38.16 -0.29 -26.11
CA SER A 11 37.50 -1.51 -25.63
C SER A 11 37.22 -1.44 -24.12
N ARG A 12 38.21 -0.96 -23.33
CA ARG A 12 38.06 -0.78 -21.89
C ARG A 12 37.06 0.32 -21.51
N TYR A 13 36.90 1.35 -22.35
CA TYR A 13 35.85 2.38 -22.16
C TYR A 13 34.45 1.78 -22.32
N ASN A 14 34.25 0.90 -23.31
CA ASN A 14 32.94 0.30 -23.61
C ASN A 14 32.46 -0.67 -22.51
N ASP A 15 33.37 -1.46 -21.92
CA ASP A 15 33.06 -2.35 -20.79
C ASP A 15 32.60 -1.57 -19.54
N THR A 16 33.21 -0.39 -19.32
CA THR A 16 32.87 0.49 -18.20
C THR A 16 31.45 1.06 -18.35
N ILE A 17 31.08 1.48 -19.57
CA ILE A 17 29.74 1.98 -19.90
C ILE A 17 28.66 0.89 -19.74
N HIS A 18 28.96 -0.36 -20.06
CA HIS A 18 28.03 -1.48 -19.86
C HIS A 18 27.76 -1.73 -18.36
N SER A 19 28.79 -1.69 -17.52
CA SER A 19 28.66 -1.84 -16.06
C SER A 19 27.88 -0.69 -15.40
N MET A 20 28.06 0.54 -15.90
CA MET A 20 27.35 1.74 -15.42
C MET A 20 25.86 1.70 -15.76
N LYS A 21 25.51 1.24 -16.97
CA LYS A 21 24.11 1.01 -17.36
C LYS A 21 23.43 -0.05 -16.49
N PHE A 22 24.15 -1.14 -16.16
CA PHE A 22 23.63 -2.17 -15.27
C PHE A 22 23.36 -1.63 -13.85
N GLY A 23 24.23 -0.76 -13.34
CA GLY A 23 24.05 -0.09 -12.05
C GLY A 23 22.77 0.76 -12.02
N GLU A 24 22.55 1.60 -13.03
CA GLU A 24 21.35 2.45 -13.09
C GLU A 24 20.05 1.64 -13.18
N ASP A 25 20.01 0.62 -14.04
CA ASP A 25 18.85 -0.26 -14.19
C ASP A 25 18.58 -1.07 -12.92
N TYR A 26 19.64 -1.54 -12.25
CA TYR A 26 19.56 -2.23 -10.97
C TYR A 26 18.99 -1.32 -9.86
N PHE A 27 19.48 -0.08 -9.74
CA PHE A 27 18.94 0.89 -8.77
C PHE A 27 17.48 1.26 -9.06
N LYS A 28 17.09 1.34 -10.34
CA LYS A 28 15.71 1.59 -10.75
C LYS A 28 14.78 0.43 -10.36
N GLU A 29 15.24 -0.80 -10.55
CA GLU A 29 14.54 -2.01 -10.14
C GLU A 29 14.43 -2.13 -8.61
N LEU A 30 15.48 -1.80 -7.86
CA LEU A 30 15.44 -1.73 -6.40
C LEU A 30 14.44 -0.67 -5.90
N LYS A 31 14.37 0.51 -6.53
CA LYS A 31 13.34 1.54 -6.23
C LYS A 31 11.93 1.04 -6.54
N ARG A 32 11.75 0.30 -7.64
CA ARG A 32 10.46 -0.32 -8.01
C ARG A 32 10.03 -1.37 -6.98
N ARG A 33 10.95 -2.24 -6.56
CA ARG A 33 10.72 -3.28 -5.54
C ARG A 33 10.51 -2.71 -4.14
N SER A 34 11.25 -1.67 -3.75
CA SER A 34 11.06 -0.96 -2.48
C SER A 34 9.65 -0.37 -2.36
N LYS A 35 9.06 0.09 -3.48
CA LYS A 35 7.66 0.50 -3.52
C LYS A 35 6.67 -0.68 -3.40
N GLN A 36 7.01 -1.86 -3.93
CA GLN A 36 6.17 -3.06 -3.89
C GLN A 36 6.25 -3.83 -2.55
N SER A 37 7.43 -3.92 -1.94
CA SER A 37 7.73 -4.75 -0.76
C SER A 37 7.68 -3.95 0.55
N ARG A 38 6.74 -3.02 0.67
CA ARG A 38 6.45 -2.42 1.99
C ARG A 38 5.78 -3.50 2.84
N VAL A 39 6.52 -4.06 3.79
CA VAL A 39 6.05 -5.04 4.78
C VAL A 39 4.64 -4.69 5.26
N TYR A 40 3.67 -5.56 4.94
CA TYR A 40 2.28 -5.36 5.32
C TYR A 40 2.11 -5.57 6.83
N LYS A 41 1.80 -4.50 7.55
CA LYS A 41 1.37 -4.58 8.95
C LYS A 41 -0.05 -5.14 9.02
N LYS A 42 -0.37 -5.84 10.12
CA LYS A 42 -1.70 -6.46 10.34
C LYS A 42 -2.87 -5.50 10.10
N TYR A 43 -2.76 -4.24 10.53
CA TYR A 43 -3.81 -3.23 10.32
C TYR A 43 -3.96 -2.81 8.85
N GLN A 44 -2.92 -2.91 8.01
CA GLN A 44 -3.00 -2.59 6.57
C GLN A 44 -3.79 -3.68 5.84
N LEU A 45 -3.55 -4.94 6.19
CA LEU A 45 -4.31 -6.07 5.66
C LEU A 45 -5.79 -5.95 6.04
N ILE A 46 -6.07 -5.70 7.33
CA ILE A 46 -7.45 -5.54 7.83
C ILE A 46 -8.13 -4.33 7.17
N GLY A 47 -7.43 -3.20 7.05
CA GLY A 47 -7.98 -2.01 6.37
C GLY A 47 -8.31 -2.27 4.89
N LEU A 48 -7.51 -3.10 4.21
CA LEU A 48 -7.79 -3.51 2.83
C LEU A 48 -8.98 -4.48 2.76
N GLU A 49 -9.11 -5.42 3.70
CA GLU A 49 -10.24 -6.36 3.78
C GLU A 49 -11.56 -5.61 4.02
N ILE A 50 -11.56 -4.60 4.90
CA ILE A 50 -12.72 -3.72 5.13
C ILE A 50 -13.11 -2.99 3.83
N ALA A 51 -12.13 -2.41 3.14
CA ALA A 51 -12.38 -1.67 1.90
C ALA A 51 -13.06 -2.57 0.84
N LYS A 52 -12.58 -3.81 0.72
CA LYS A 52 -13.15 -4.81 -0.20
C LYS A 52 -14.55 -5.25 0.21
N ALA A 53 -14.77 -5.54 1.50
CA ALA A 53 -16.07 -5.98 2.01
C ALA A 53 -17.17 -4.92 1.80
N LEU A 54 -16.82 -3.64 1.88
CA LEU A 54 -17.74 -2.52 1.68
C LEU A 54 -17.83 -2.06 0.23
N HIS A 55 -17.08 -2.69 -0.69
CA HIS A 55 -16.91 -2.25 -2.09
C HIS A 55 -16.47 -0.78 -2.23
N ASP A 56 -15.65 -0.31 -1.30
CA ASP A 56 -15.18 1.08 -1.21
C ASP A 56 -13.65 1.16 -1.18
N GLU A 57 -13.03 0.69 -2.27
CA GLU A 57 -11.57 0.68 -2.39
C GLU A 57 -10.96 2.08 -2.48
N LYS A 58 -11.75 3.08 -2.90
CA LYS A 58 -11.34 4.49 -3.02
C LYS A 58 -10.87 5.03 -1.66
N HIS A 59 -11.50 4.60 -0.57
CA HIS A 59 -11.17 5.04 0.80
C HIS A 59 -10.31 4.04 1.59
N LYS A 60 -9.62 3.09 0.94
CA LYS A 60 -8.76 2.09 1.62
C LYS A 60 -7.77 2.69 2.62
N SER A 61 -7.16 3.84 2.30
CA SER A 61 -6.21 4.52 3.20
C SER A 61 -6.87 4.99 4.50
N LEU A 62 -8.13 5.41 4.43
CA LEU A 62 -8.92 5.80 5.60
C LEU A 62 -9.21 4.57 6.48
N TYR A 63 -9.63 3.46 5.89
CA TYR A 63 -9.87 2.21 6.63
C TYR A 63 -8.60 1.65 7.28
N MET A 64 -7.45 1.74 6.60
CA MET A 64 -6.14 1.40 7.18
C MET A 64 -5.80 2.31 8.37
N LYS A 65 -6.08 3.62 8.28
CA LYS A 65 -5.88 4.56 9.39
C LYS A 65 -6.79 4.22 10.58
N MET A 66 -8.06 3.94 10.33
CA MET A 66 -9.02 3.52 11.36
C MET A 66 -8.59 2.22 12.05
N ALA A 67 -8.12 1.23 11.29
CA ALA A 67 -7.61 -0.02 11.84
C ALA A 67 -6.29 0.15 12.61
N LYS A 68 -5.50 1.17 12.29
CA LYS A 68 -4.26 1.50 13.01
C LYS A 68 -4.55 2.18 14.35
N GLU A 69 -5.48 3.12 14.38
CA GLU A 69 -5.80 3.94 15.56
C GLU A 69 -6.83 3.29 16.49
N GLY A 70 -7.67 2.40 15.96
CA GLY A 70 -8.77 1.76 16.69
C GLY A 70 -8.63 0.24 16.83
N ASN A 71 -9.70 -0.41 17.26
CA ASN A 71 -9.77 -1.86 17.33
C ASN A 71 -10.08 -2.44 15.94
N ALA A 72 -9.04 -2.88 15.25
CA ALA A 72 -9.13 -3.44 13.90
C ALA A 72 -10.12 -4.63 13.77
N GLN A 73 -10.21 -5.49 14.80
CA GLN A 73 -11.12 -6.64 14.79
C GLN A 73 -12.59 -6.21 14.86
N LYS A 74 -12.92 -5.23 15.71
CA LYS A 74 -14.29 -4.69 15.79
C LYS A 74 -14.70 -4.03 14.47
N LEU A 75 -13.79 -3.30 13.83
CA LEU A 75 -14.05 -2.67 12.53
C LEU A 75 -14.28 -3.71 11.43
N LEU A 76 -13.49 -4.78 11.41
CA LEU A 76 -13.65 -5.87 10.46
C LEU A 76 -14.98 -6.60 10.65
N TRP A 77 -15.34 -6.91 11.90
CA TRP A 77 -16.63 -7.52 12.22
C TRP A 77 -17.79 -6.63 11.76
N LEU A 78 -17.74 -5.32 12.05
CA LEU A 78 -18.77 -4.37 11.62
C LEU A 78 -18.88 -4.30 10.09
N ALA A 79 -17.76 -4.28 9.39
CA ALA A 79 -17.73 -4.25 7.93
C ALA A 79 -18.40 -5.51 7.33
N LYS A 80 -18.11 -6.70 7.87
CA LYS A 80 -18.74 -7.96 7.44
C LYS A 80 -20.25 -7.94 7.68
N ASN A 81 -20.70 -7.51 8.85
CA ASN A 81 -22.13 -7.39 9.15
C ASN A 81 -22.87 -6.43 8.20
N ILE A 82 -22.21 -5.37 7.71
CA ILE A 82 -22.80 -4.45 6.74
C ILE A 82 -22.74 -5.04 5.33
N ALA A 83 -21.68 -5.79 5.01
CA ALA A 83 -21.55 -6.48 3.73
C ALA A 83 -22.70 -7.47 3.50
N ASP A 84 -23.09 -8.21 4.54
CA ASP A 84 -24.17 -9.20 4.52
C ASP A 84 -25.57 -8.57 4.39
N ARG A 85 -25.72 -7.26 4.67
CA ARG A 85 -26.99 -6.55 4.53
C ARG A 85 -27.20 -6.10 3.10
N ASN A 86 -28.11 -6.77 2.40
CA ASN A 86 -28.45 -6.45 1.02
C ASN A 86 -29.31 -5.19 0.84
N ASN A 87 -29.93 -4.69 1.93
CA ASN A 87 -30.78 -3.49 1.90
C ASN A 87 -29.99 -2.16 1.91
N ILE A 88 -28.66 -2.21 1.80
CA ILE A 88 -27.80 -1.02 1.89
C ILE A 88 -27.09 -0.84 0.56
N GLN A 89 -27.46 0.22 -0.17
CA GLN A 89 -26.85 0.55 -1.46
C GLN A 89 -25.41 1.07 -1.29
N ASN A 90 -25.19 2.03 -0.39
CA ASN A 90 -23.86 2.60 -0.13
C ASN A 90 -23.30 2.12 1.21
N LYS A 91 -22.69 0.93 1.19
CA LYS A 91 -22.13 0.26 2.38
C LYS A 91 -20.97 1.04 3.01
N GLY A 92 -20.13 1.68 2.19
CA GLY A 92 -19.02 2.53 2.66
C GLY A 92 -19.51 3.74 3.46
N ALA A 93 -20.44 4.52 2.89
CA ALA A 93 -21.01 5.68 3.57
C ALA A 93 -21.75 5.28 4.87
N TYR A 94 -22.50 4.18 4.83
CA TYR A 94 -23.20 3.67 6.01
C TYR A 94 -22.24 3.25 7.13
N PHE A 95 -21.15 2.57 6.78
CA PHE A 95 -20.09 2.21 7.73
C PHE A 95 -19.45 3.45 8.37
N MET A 96 -19.22 4.52 7.60
CA MET A 96 -18.64 5.76 8.12
C MET A 96 -19.57 6.43 9.15
N THR A 97 -20.88 6.49 8.89
CA THR A 97 -21.87 7.03 9.83
C THR A 97 -21.89 6.24 11.14
N LEU A 98 -21.97 4.90 11.05
CA LEU A 98 -21.94 4.04 12.23
C LEU A 98 -20.63 4.15 13.01
N SER A 99 -19.50 4.25 12.31
CA SER A 99 -18.19 4.42 12.93
C SER A 99 -18.08 5.74 13.69
N LYS A 100 -18.71 6.82 13.18
CA LYS A 100 -18.78 8.11 13.86
C LYS A 100 -19.63 8.03 15.13
N GLU A 101 -20.78 7.38 15.06
CA GLU A 101 -21.65 7.16 16.23
C GLU A 101 -20.97 6.35 17.33
N LEU A 102 -20.21 5.31 16.95
CA LEU A 102 -19.43 4.51 17.90
C LEU A 102 -18.39 5.36 18.65
N LYS A 103 -17.70 6.28 17.96
CA LYS A 103 -16.76 7.21 18.61
C LYS A 103 -17.47 8.15 19.59
N VAL A 104 -18.64 8.68 19.23
CA VAL A 104 -19.43 9.59 20.09
C VAL A 104 -19.89 8.89 21.37
N LYS A 105 -20.32 7.62 21.28
CA LYS A 105 -20.75 6.83 22.46
C LYS A 105 -19.61 6.50 23.42
N LEU A 106 -18.38 6.37 22.91
CA LEU A 106 -17.19 6.14 23.74
C LEU A 106 -16.74 7.40 24.50
N GLN A 107 -17.07 8.59 23.99
CA GLN A 107 -16.74 9.87 24.63
C GLN A 107 -17.78 10.32 25.67
N LYS A 108 -19.04 9.87 25.54
CA LYS A 108 -20.14 10.20 26.49
C LYS A 108 -20.18 9.32 27.75
N LYS A 109 -19.20 8.44 27.97
CA LYS A 109 -19.16 7.51 29.11
C LYS A 109 -18.21 7.96 30.23
N PHE A 110 -17.98 9.27 30.32
CA PHE A 110 -17.25 9.94 31.39
C PHE A 110 -18.18 10.93 32.06
#